data_AF-K2FFI8-F1
#
_entry.id   AF-K2FFI8-F1
#
_cell.length_a   1.000
_cell.length_b   1.000
_cell.length_c   1.000
_cell.angle_alpha   90.00
_cell.angle_beta   90.00
_cell.angle_gamma   90.00
#
_symmetry.space_group_name_H-M   'P 1'
#
loop_
_entity.id
_entity.type
_entity.pdbx_description
1 polymer ?
#
loop_
_entity_poly.entity_id
_entity_poly.type
_entity_poly.pdbx_seq_one_letter_code
_entity_poly.pdbx_strand_id
1 'polypeptide(L)'
;MVNQIVEDFPVLNLAGKVSIDELAVLISYSKTFFCLDSFSFHLANALQAKVVALFGPSCDMTWGVWENNNAAIVKSNISCRPCSLDGCGGSKVSECMKEIEFEHLNLHL
;
A
#
# COMPACT_ATOMS: atom_id res chain seq x y z
N MET A 1 -1.49 -6.03 -18.02
CA MET A 1 -2.06 -5.63 -16.73
C MET A 1 -1.75 -4.17 -16.40
N VAL A 2 -0.57 -3.78 -15.91
CA VAL A 2 -0.33 -2.36 -15.48
C VAL A 2 -0.57 -1.36 -16.61
N ASN A 3 -0.08 -1.61 -17.84
CA ASN A 3 -0.33 -0.72 -18.99
C ASN A 3 -1.81 -0.50 -19.29
N GLN A 4 -2.67 -1.49 -19.05
CA GLN A 4 -4.12 -1.38 -19.27
C GLN A 4 -4.81 -0.60 -18.14
N ILE A 5 -4.26 -0.65 -16.92
CA ILE A 5 -4.80 0.11 -15.77
C ILE A 5 -4.56 1.61 -15.96
N VAL A 6 -3.47 1.98 -16.62
CA VAL A 6 -2.98 3.37 -16.69
C VAL A 6 -3.27 4.08 -18.02
N GLU A 7 -3.86 3.39 -19.00
CA GLU A 7 -3.96 3.85 -20.40
C GLU A 7 -4.59 5.25 -20.55
N ASP A 8 -5.62 5.54 -19.76
CA ASP A 8 -6.37 6.80 -19.83
C ASP A 8 -5.99 7.81 -18.74
N PHE A 9 -4.91 7.55 -17.99
CA PHE A 9 -4.48 8.40 -16.88
C PHE A 9 -3.15 9.11 -17.19
N PRO A 10 -2.95 10.35 -16.73
CA PRO A 10 -1.71 11.09 -16.89
C PRO A 10 -0.64 10.60 -15.90
N VAL A 11 -0.21 9.34 -16.04
CA VAL A 11 0.70 8.69 -15.09
C VAL A 11 1.94 8.13 -15.79
N LEU A 12 3.07 8.19 -15.08
CA LEU A 12 4.33 7.60 -15.53
C LEU A 12 4.41 6.14 -15.06
N ASN A 13 4.26 5.18 -15.98
CA ASN A 13 4.39 3.77 -15.63
C ASN A 13 5.85 3.30 -15.60
N LEU A 14 6.38 3.11 -14.39
CA LEU A 14 7.72 2.59 -14.10
C LEU A 14 7.74 1.12 -13.64
N ALA A 15 6.61 0.40 -13.69
CA ALA A 15 6.54 -0.98 -13.23
C ALA A 15 7.50 -1.88 -14.03
N GLY A 16 8.43 -2.55 -13.33
CA GLY A 16 9.45 -3.41 -13.94
C GLY A 16 10.55 -2.66 -14.72
N LYS A 17 10.63 -1.32 -14.58
CA LYS A 17 11.59 -0.47 -15.33
C LYS A 17 12.62 0.22 -14.44
N VAL A 18 12.55 0.02 -13.12
CA VAL A 18 13.44 0.63 -12.13
C VAL A 18 14.05 -0.45 -11.26
N SER A 19 15.29 -0.23 -10.86
CA SER A 19 16.01 -1.00 -9.84
C SER A 19 15.46 -0.69 -8.43
N ILE A 20 15.91 -1.44 -7.44
CA ILE A 20 15.56 -1.21 -6.04
C ILE A 20 16.10 0.15 -5.55
N ASP A 21 17.30 0.54 -5.98
CA ASP A 21 17.91 1.82 -5.59
C ASP A 21 17.13 3.00 -6.19
N GLU A 22 16.74 2.91 -7.46
CA GLU A 22 15.91 3.92 -8.11
C GLU A 22 14.51 3.99 -7.47
N LEU A 23 13.93 2.86 -7.09
CA LEU A 23 12.68 2.83 -6.32
C LEU A 23 12.84 3.56 -4.98
N ALA A 24 13.94 3.33 -4.25
CA ALA A 24 14.22 4.01 -2.99
C ALA A 24 14.32 5.53 -3.17
N VAL A 25 14.98 5.99 -4.23
CA VAL A 25 15.03 7.42 -4.59
C VAL A 25 13.63 7.95 -4.88
N LEU A 26 12.84 7.27 -5.70
CA LEU A 26 11.48 7.69 -6.04
C LEU A 26 10.60 7.80 -4.79
N ILE A 27 10.66 6.82 -3.88
CA ILE A 27 9.93 6.84 -2.62
C ILE A 27 10.37 8.04 -1.75
N SER A 28 11.68 8.27 -1.62
CA SER A 28 12.23 9.33 -0.75
C SER A 28 11.85 10.74 -1.19
N TYR A 29 11.72 10.96 -2.51
CA TYR A 29 11.36 12.26 -3.09
C TYR A 29 9.85 12.43 -3.34
N SER A 30 9.05 11.38 -3.11
CA SER A 30 7.61 11.46 -3.28
C SER A 30 6.97 12.32 -2.19
N LYS A 31 6.06 13.23 -2.58
CA LYS A 31 5.26 13.99 -1.61
C LYS A 31 4.45 13.06 -0.69
N THR A 32 3.93 11.97 -1.24
CA THR A 32 3.23 10.90 -0.51
C THR A 32 3.33 9.63 -1.33
N PHE A 33 3.73 8.54 -0.69
CA PHE A 33 3.83 7.22 -1.32
C PHE A 33 2.64 6.35 -0.90
N PHE A 34 1.88 5.84 -1.86
CA PHE A 34 0.79 4.89 -1.61
C PHE A 34 1.22 3.49 -2.01
N CYS A 35 1.01 2.51 -1.13
CA CYS A 35 1.41 1.13 -1.37
C CYS A 35 0.50 0.11 -0.66
N LEU A 36 0.78 -1.17 -0.87
CA LEU A 36 0.21 -2.29 -0.12
C LEU A 36 1.23 -2.80 0.90
N ASP A 37 0.77 -3.67 1.80
CA ASP A 37 1.63 -4.50 2.65
C ASP A 37 2.57 -5.38 1.81
N SER A 38 3.74 -4.84 1.49
CA SER A 38 4.74 -5.42 0.60
C SER A 38 6.10 -4.78 0.85
N PHE A 39 7.15 -5.26 0.18
CA PHE A 39 8.51 -4.74 0.30
C PHE A 39 8.60 -3.20 0.26
N SER A 40 7.85 -2.56 -0.64
CA SER A 40 7.92 -1.10 -0.82
C SER A 40 7.42 -0.31 0.39
N PHE A 41 6.48 -0.86 1.17
CA PHE A 41 6.04 -0.25 2.44
C PHE A 41 7.15 -0.26 3.48
N HIS A 42 7.81 -1.40 3.67
CA HIS A 42 8.91 -1.51 4.62
C HIS A 42 10.11 -0.65 4.21
N LEU A 43 10.41 -0.60 2.91
CA LEU A 43 11.42 0.30 2.36
C LEU A 43 11.07 1.77 2.65
N ALA A 44 9.81 2.19 2.46
CA ALA A 44 9.38 3.54 2.79
C ALA A 44 9.51 3.87 4.29
N ASN A 45 9.22 2.91 5.18
CA ASN A 45 9.48 3.07 6.62
C ASN A 45 10.97 3.26 6.92
N ALA A 46 11.84 2.44 6.34
CA ALA A 46 13.30 2.58 6.50
C ALA A 46 13.83 3.94 6.00
N LEU A 47 13.21 4.48 4.94
CA LEU A 47 13.56 5.79 4.37
C LEU A 47 12.90 6.98 5.09
N GLN A 48 12.08 6.74 6.12
CA GLN A 48 11.29 7.77 6.81
C GLN A 48 10.37 8.58 5.87
N ALA A 49 10.00 7.98 4.74
CA ALA A 49 9.19 8.63 3.71
C ALA A 49 7.74 8.76 4.19
N LYS A 50 7.04 9.79 3.70
CA LYS A 50 5.61 9.92 3.92
C LYS A 50 4.86 8.84 3.15
N VAL A 51 4.29 7.86 3.86
CA VAL A 51 3.72 6.66 3.25
C VAL A 51 2.33 6.32 3.81
N VAL A 52 1.43 5.92 2.92
CA VAL A 52 0.11 5.40 3.27
C VAL A 52 -0.01 3.99 2.70
N ALA A 53 -0.13 3.00 3.57
CA ALA A 53 -0.26 1.61 3.17
C ALA A 53 -1.68 1.08 3.33
N LEU A 54 -2.22 0.45 2.30
CA LEU A 54 -3.49 -0.24 2.33
C LEU A 54 -3.28 -1.68 2.82
N PHE A 55 -3.87 -2.00 3.96
CA PHE A 55 -3.85 -3.35 4.52
C PHE A 55 -5.18 -4.03 4.25
N GLY A 56 -5.16 -5.36 4.10
CA GLY A 56 -6.34 -6.20 3.93
C GLY A 56 -6.30 -7.41 4.88
N PRO A 57 -6.02 -8.61 4.37
CA PRO A 57 -5.99 -9.83 5.18
C PRO A 57 -4.79 -9.88 6.15
N SER A 58 -3.69 -9.19 5.79
CA SER A 58 -2.46 -9.15 6.59
C SER A 58 -2.65 -8.47 7.96
N CYS A 59 -1.88 -8.95 8.94
CA CYS A 59 -1.83 -8.39 10.29
C CYS A 59 -0.99 -7.11 10.35
N ASP A 60 -1.66 -5.97 10.48
CA ASP A 60 -1.01 -4.67 10.62
C ASP A 60 -0.28 -4.49 11.97
N MET A 61 -0.59 -5.30 12.99
CA MET A 61 0.18 -5.31 14.23
C MET A 61 1.55 -5.96 14.05
N THR A 62 1.70 -6.86 13.07
CA THR A 62 2.97 -7.57 12.80
C THR A 62 3.79 -6.86 11.73
N TRP A 63 3.13 -6.42 10.65
CA TRP A 63 3.79 -5.89 9.45
C TRP A 63 3.58 -4.39 9.24
N GLY A 64 2.95 -3.72 10.21
CA GLY A 64 2.60 -2.30 10.10
C GLY A 64 3.78 -1.34 10.21
N VAL A 65 3.48 -0.10 10.58
CA VAL A 65 4.46 0.98 10.68
C VAL A 65 5.57 0.60 11.65
N TRP A 66 6.81 0.71 11.19
CA TRP A 66 7.99 0.49 12.01
C TRP A 66 8.85 1.76 12.02
N GLU A 67 8.91 2.41 13.18
CA GLU A 67 9.75 3.59 13.46
C GLU A 67 9.64 4.75 12.44
N ASN A 68 8.49 4.94 11.79
CA ASN A 68 8.26 6.03 10.85
C ASN A 68 7.03 6.87 11.24
N ASN A 69 7.25 8.06 11.78
CA ASN A 69 6.17 8.97 12.20
C ASN A 69 5.39 9.58 11.02
N ASN A 70 5.91 9.45 9.79
CA ASN A 70 5.26 9.95 8.57
C ASN A 70 4.42 8.86 7.86
N ALA A 71 4.26 7.69 8.49
CA ALA A 71 3.54 6.56 7.93
C ALA A 71 2.15 6.40 8.52
N ALA A 72 1.22 5.90 7.70
CA ALA A 72 -0.09 5.46 8.16
C ALA A 72 -0.56 4.20 7.46
N ILE A 73 -1.49 3.53 8.11
CA ILE A 73 -2.16 2.34 7.60
C ILE A 73 -3.64 2.66 7.42
N VAL A 74 -4.15 2.29 6.25
CA VAL A 74 -5.56 2.35 5.92
C VAL A 74 -6.10 0.92 5.83
N LYS A 75 -7.22 0.71 6.50
CA LYS A 75 -7.91 -0.58 6.57
C LYS A 75 -9.40 -0.38 6.71
N SER A 76 -10.17 -1.31 6.13
CA SER A 76 -11.60 -1.43 6.37
C SER A 76 -11.89 -1.99 7.76
N ASN A 77 -13.12 -1.74 8.25
CA ASN A 77 -13.59 -2.19 9.56
C ASN A 77 -14.22 -3.60 9.54
N ILE A 78 -13.93 -4.42 8.54
CA ILE A 78 -14.48 -5.79 8.46
C ILE A 78 -13.92 -6.64 9.62
N SER A 79 -14.81 -7.34 10.32
CA SER A 79 -14.52 -8.07 11.56
C SER A 79 -13.58 -9.27 11.41
N CYS A 80 -13.50 -9.89 10.23
CA CYS A 80 -12.61 -11.04 10.02
C CYS A 80 -11.13 -10.63 9.98
N ARG A 81 -10.82 -9.33 9.91
CA ARG A 81 -9.44 -8.85 9.80
C ARG A 81 -8.73 -8.84 11.17
N PRO A 82 -7.44 -9.17 11.20
CA PRO A 82 -6.67 -9.84 10.15
C PRO A 82 -7.04 -11.32 10.05
N CYS A 83 -7.14 -11.86 8.84
CA CYS A 83 -7.50 -13.28 8.61
C CYS A 83 -6.38 -14.11 7.97
N SER A 84 -5.34 -13.47 7.43
CA SER A 84 -4.23 -14.13 6.72
C SER A 84 -4.66 -15.03 5.55
N LEU A 85 -5.86 -14.83 5.02
CA LEU A 85 -6.37 -15.56 3.85
C LEU A 85 -5.92 -14.89 2.56
N ASP A 86 -5.69 -15.70 1.52
CA ASP A 86 -5.36 -15.19 0.18
C ASP A 86 -6.58 -14.75 -0.64
N GLY A 87 -7.79 -14.84 -0.07
CA GLY A 87 -9.03 -14.33 -0.64
C GLY A 87 -10.27 -14.87 0.09
N CYS A 88 -11.40 -14.19 -0.09
CA CYS A 88 -12.69 -14.56 0.48
C CYS A 88 -13.35 -15.66 -0.38
N GLY A 89 -13.90 -16.69 0.27
CA GLY A 89 -14.65 -17.76 -0.42
C GLY A 89 -13.86 -18.53 -1.50
N GLY A 90 -12.54 -18.59 -1.40
CA GLY A 90 -11.67 -19.25 -2.40
C GLY A 90 -11.45 -18.46 -3.70
N SER A 91 -11.90 -17.20 -3.77
CA SER A 91 -11.86 -16.37 -4.99
C SER A 91 -10.51 -15.74 -5.33
N LYS A 92 -9.55 -15.77 -4.39
CA LYS A 92 -8.31 -14.94 -4.42
C LYS A 92 -8.56 -13.43 -4.40
N VAL A 93 -9.79 -13.01 -4.09
CA VAL A 93 -10.19 -11.62 -3.95
C VAL A 93 -10.50 -11.34 -2.49
N SER A 94 -9.83 -10.34 -1.92
CA SER A 94 -10.06 -9.92 -0.54
C SER A 94 -11.15 -8.85 -0.49
N GLU A 95 -12.34 -9.18 0.01
CA GLU A 95 -13.44 -8.21 0.19
C GLU A 95 -13.02 -7.06 1.10
N CYS A 96 -12.22 -7.35 2.13
CA CYS A 96 -11.67 -6.33 3.02
C CYS A 96 -10.81 -5.27 2.33
N MET A 97 -10.23 -5.56 1.16
CA MET A 97 -9.52 -4.56 0.35
C MET A 97 -10.47 -3.74 -0.52
N LYS A 98 -11.59 -4.33 -0.96
CA LYS A 98 -12.60 -3.65 -1.78
C LYS A 98 -13.43 -2.63 -0.99
N GLU A 99 -13.65 -2.91 0.30
CA GLU A 99 -14.36 -2.00 1.21
C GLU A 99 -13.52 -0.79 1.66
N ILE A 100 -12.28 -0.63 1.16
CA ILE A 100 -11.49 0.56 1.44
C ILE A 100 -11.93 1.68 0.49
N GLU A 101 -12.78 2.57 1.01
CA GLU A 101 -13.26 3.75 0.29
C GLU A 101 -12.27 4.94 0.35
N PHE A 102 -12.42 5.91 -0.55
CA PHE A 102 -11.55 7.08 -0.67
C PHE A 102 -11.52 7.95 0.59
N GLU A 103 -12.63 8.00 1.34
CA GLU A 103 -12.73 8.73 2.61
C GLU A 103 -11.68 8.24 3.63
N HIS A 104 -11.34 6.95 3.59
CA HIS A 104 -10.31 6.37 4.45
C HIS A 104 -8.88 6.81 4.06
N LEU A 105 -8.69 7.40 2.87
CA LEU A 105 -7.40 7.90 2.38
C LEU A 105 -7.13 9.35 2.78
N ASN A 106 -8.12 10.09 3.30
CA ASN A 106 -7.96 11.46 3.80
C ASN A 106 -7.27 11.47 5.17
N LEU A 107 -6.03 11.03 5.18
CA LEU A 107 -5.16 11.10 6.34
C LEU A 107 -4.43 12.44 6.31
N HIS A 108 -4.69 13.29 7.30
CA HIS A 108 -3.90 14.50 7.55
C HIS A 108 -2.54 14.13 8.14
N LEU A 109 -1.71 13.48 7.32
CA LEU A 109 -0.27 13.28 7.56
C LEU A 109 0.51 14.51 7.12
#